data_AF-A0A8J3X5C0-F1
#
_entry.id   AF-A0A8J3X5C0-F1
#
_cell.length_a   1.000
_cell.length_b   1.000
_cell.length_c   1.000
_cell.angle_alpha   90.00
_cell.angle_beta   90.00
_cell.angle_gamma   90.00
#
_symmetry.space_group_name_H-M   'P 1'
#
loop_
_entity.id
_entity.type
_entity.pdbx_description
1 polymer ?
#
loop_
_entity_poly.entity_id
_entity_poly.type
_entity_poly.pdbx_seq_one_letter_code
_entity_poly.pdbx_strand_id
1 'polypeptide(L)'
;MCPWPEVDAQMRDWVKAVDDLRGASDEALPERLAGVHNRFEQIHPFLDGNGRTGRLVLNLILCRIGYPPAIIYKRDRNKYLQAMRRADNDGFGPLGELIARSVTTNLYRFVMPAVAGPVKLVPLPALDPLSRRGT
;
A
#
# COMPACT_ATOMS: atom_id res chain seq x y z
N MET A 1 1.45 14.45 -18.43
CA MET A 1 2.85 14.31 -17.98
C MET A 1 3.40 15.70 -17.77
N CYS A 2 4.15 15.88 -16.69
CA CYS A 2 4.77 17.16 -16.33
C CYS A 2 5.81 17.60 -17.40
N PRO A 3 5.92 18.91 -17.72
CA PRO A 3 7.00 19.44 -18.54
C PRO A 3 8.38 19.20 -17.91
N TRP A 4 9.37 18.80 -18.70
CA TRP A 4 10.69 18.44 -18.18
C TRP A 4 11.39 19.51 -17.31
N PRO A 5 11.29 20.82 -17.62
CA PRO A 5 11.84 21.87 -16.76
C PRO A 5 11.24 21.95 -15.36
N GLU A 6 10.01 21.45 -15.16
CA GLU A 6 9.30 21.54 -13.89
C GLU A 6 9.53 20.32 -12.99
N VAL A 7 10.07 19.22 -13.52
CA VAL A 7 10.17 17.95 -12.78
C VAL A 7 10.92 18.11 -11.47
N ASP A 8 12.05 18.82 -11.49
CA ASP A 8 12.85 19.03 -10.28
C ASP A 8 12.06 19.73 -9.17
N ALA A 9 11.37 20.83 -9.50
CA ALA A 9 10.53 21.56 -8.56
C ALA A 9 9.37 20.69 -8.05
N GLN A 10 8.68 19.99 -8.96
CA GLN A 10 7.56 19.13 -8.59
C GLN A 10 8.00 17.94 -7.73
N MET A 11 9.19 17.39 -7.95
CA MET A 11 9.76 16.34 -7.11
C MET A 11 10.11 16.86 -5.72
N ARG A 12 10.64 18.08 -5.58
CA ARG A 12 10.88 18.69 -4.25
C ARG A 12 9.57 18.88 -3.48
N ASP A 13 8.52 19.34 -4.15
CA ASP A 13 7.21 19.49 -3.52
C ASP A 13 6.54 18.15 -3.20
N TRP A 14 6.77 17.14 -4.05
CA TRP A 14 6.35 15.77 -3.78
C TRP A 14 7.04 15.19 -2.54
N VAL A 15 8.34 15.44 -2.33
CA VAL A 15 9.05 15.02 -1.10
C VAL A 15 8.44 15.64 0.14
N LYS A 16 8.13 16.95 0.12
CA LYS A 16 7.45 17.61 1.25
C LYS A 16 6.11 16.94 1.57
N ALA A 17 5.31 16.64 0.54
CA ALA A 17 4.04 15.95 0.71
C ALA A 17 4.19 14.53 1.30
N VAL A 18 5.29 13.83 1.00
CA VAL A 18 5.62 12.53 1.61
C VAL A 18 5.99 12.68 3.09
N ASP A 19 6.79 13.70 3.43
CA ASP A 19 7.17 13.95 4.83
C ASP A 19 5.95 14.30 5.70
N ASP A 20 4.96 15.00 5.11
CA ASP A 20 3.71 15.38 5.77
C ASP A 20 2.76 14.19 6.02
N LEU A 21 3.01 13.00 5.44
CA LEU A 21 2.15 11.81 5.64
C LEU A 21 1.98 11.41 7.11
N ARG A 22 2.96 11.71 7.96
CA ARG A 22 2.90 11.44 9.41
C ARG A 22 2.10 12.47 10.19
N GLY A 23 1.84 13.64 9.60
CA GLY A 23 1.05 14.69 10.21
C GLY A 23 -0.39 14.25 10.45
N ALA A 24 -1.02 14.89 11.45
CA ALA A 24 -2.45 14.77 11.69
C ALA A 24 -3.22 15.26 10.46
N SER A 25 -4.24 14.52 10.06
CA SER A 25 -5.05 14.79 8.88
C SER A 25 -6.43 14.15 9.06
N ASP A 26 -7.46 14.83 8.55
CA ASP A 26 -8.83 14.29 8.50
C ASP A 26 -8.99 13.24 7.40
N GLU A 27 -8.16 13.30 6.34
CA GLU A 27 -8.13 12.30 5.27
C GLU A 27 -7.52 10.97 5.74
N ALA A 28 -8.13 9.86 5.32
CA ALA A 28 -7.67 8.53 5.64
C ALA A 28 -6.27 8.25 5.06
N LEU A 29 -5.39 7.65 5.86
CA LEU A 29 -4.00 7.36 5.46
C LEU A 29 -3.87 6.61 4.11
N PRO A 30 -4.71 5.60 3.76
CA PRO A 30 -4.62 4.94 2.47
C PRO A 30 -4.87 5.87 1.28
N GLU A 31 -5.78 6.84 1.42
CA GLU A 31 -6.09 7.83 0.38
C GLU A 31 -4.93 8.81 0.20
N ARG A 32 -4.34 9.26 1.31
CA ARG A 32 -3.12 10.08 1.30
C ARG A 32 -1.94 9.36 0.62
N LEU A 33 -1.74 8.07 0.93
CA LEU A 33 -0.73 7.22 0.28
C LEU A 33 -1.00 7.05 -1.22
N ALA A 34 -2.26 6.89 -1.60
CA ALA A 34 -2.67 6.86 -3.00
C ALA A 34 -2.39 8.20 -3.70
N GLY A 35 -2.62 9.33 -3.03
CA GLY A 35 -2.33 10.67 -3.54
C GLY A 35 -0.84 10.87 -3.84
N VAL A 36 0.05 10.56 -2.89
CA VAL A 36 1.50 10.66 -3.14
C VAL A 36 1.99 9.70 -4.22
N HIS A 37 1.46 8.48 -4.28
CA HIS A 37 1.82 7.51 -5.31
C HIS A 37 1.34 7.95 -6.70
N ASN A 38 0.10 8.44 -6.80
CA ASN A 38 -0.45 8.95 -8.05
C ASN A 38 0.33 10.16 -8.54
N ARG A 39 0.65 11.11 -7.65
CA ARG A 39 1.42 12.30 -7.98
C ARG A 39 2.82 11.97 -8.52
N PHE A 40 3.50 10.98 -7.94
CA PHE A 40 4.80 10.53 -8.46
C PHE A 40 4.69 10.03 -9.91
N GLU A 41 3.67 9.20 -10.20
CA GLU A 41 3.46 8.63 -11.53
C GLU A 41 3.05 9.70 -12.56
N GLN A 42 2.37 10.78 -12.12
CA GLN A 42 2.03 11.94 -12.94
C GLN A 42 3.23 12.84 -13.26
N ILE A 43 4.12 13.08 -12.27
CA ILE A 43 5.38 13.81 -12.47
C ILE A 43 6.25 13.06 -13.48
N HIS A 44 6.31 11.73 -13.34
CA HIS A 44 6.99 10.84 -14.28
C HIS A 44 8.47 11.24 -14.50
N PRO A 45 9.28 11.27 -13.43
CA PRO A 45 10.59 11.95 -13.43
C PRO A 45 11.71 11.24 -14.20
N PHE A 46 11.48 10.01 -14.67
CA PHE A 46 12.49 9.22 -15.38
C PHE A 46 12.08 8.94 -16.83
N LEU A 47 13.06 8.64 -17.68
CA LEU A 47 12.81 8.30 -19.09
C LEU A 47 12.09 6.95 -19.26
N ASP A 48 12.42 5.97 -18.42
CA ASP A 48 11.74 4.67 -18.31
C ASP A 48 11.77 4.22 -16.84
N GLY A 49 10.86 3.31 -16.50
CA GLY A 49 10.85 2.64 -15.21
C GLY A 49 10.02 3.32 -14.14
N ASN A 50 9.35 4.44 -14.43
CA ASN A 50 8.51 5.17 -13.48
C ASN A 50 7.54 4.27 -12.73
N GLY A 51 6.81 3.39 -13.44
CA GLY A 51 5.90 2.45 -12.78
C GLY A 51 6.58 1.50 -11.79
N ARG A 52 7.81 1.05 -12.08
CA ARG A 52 8.59 0.18 -11.17
C ARG A 52 9.08 0.99 -9.98
N THR A 53 9.63 2.18 -10.23
CA THR A 53 10.15 3.07 -9.19
C THR A 53 9.05 3.58 -8.28
N GLY A 54 7.88 3.97 -8.80
CA GLY A 54 6.74 4.43 -8.03
C GLY A 54 6.27 3.38 -7.03
N ARG A 55 6.12 2.12 -7.47
CA ARG A 55 5.80 1.01 -6.55
C ARG A 55 6.90 0.73 -5.51
N LEU A 56 8.17 0.86 -5.88
CA LEU A 56 9.28 0.71 -4.94
C LEU A 56 9.28 1.82 -3.89
N VAL A 57 9.06 3.07 -4.31
CA VAL A 57 8.95 4.24 -3.46
C VAL A 57 7.74 4.15 -2.53
N LEU A 58 6.57 3.74 -3.03
CA LEU A 58 5.40 3.46 -2.21
C LEU A 58 5.71 2.45 -1.10
N ASN A 59 6.41 1.37 -1.43
CA ASN A 59 6.82 0.36 -0.45
C ASN A 59 7.87 0.90 0.53
N LEU A 60 8.80 1.73 0.09
CA LEU A 60 9.75 2.40 0.97
C LEU A 60 9.01 3.28 1.99
N ILE A 61 8.04 4.07 1.54
CA ILE A 61 7.21 4.92 2.41
C ILE A 61 6.47 4.05 3.42
N LEU A 62 5.74 3.02 2.97
CA LEU A 62 5.03 2.07 3.84
C LEU A 62 5.94 1.48 4.93
N CYS A 63 7.12 0.99 4.55
CA CYS A 63 8.09 0.46 5.51
C CYS A 63 8.54 1.50 6.51
N ARG A 64 8.78 2.75 6.08
CA ARG A 64 9.16 3.84 6.98
C ARG A 64 8.06 4.17 7.97
N ILE A 65 6.79 4.14 7.56
CA ILE A 65 5.64 4.40 8.45
C ILE A 65 5.15 3.15 9.20
N GLY A 66 5.88 2.03 9.15
CA GLY A 66 5.62 0.84 9.98
C GLY A 66 4.64 -0.18 9.39
N TYR A 67 4.31 -0.06 8.10
CA TYR A 67 3.42 -0.99 7.41
C TYR A 67 4.22 -1.96 6.53
N PRO A 68 3.72 -3.21 6.36
CA PRO A 68 4.32 -4.12 5.40
C PRO A 68 4.16 -3.58 3.96
N PRO A 69 5.04 -3.99 3.03
CA PRO A 69 4.94 -3.59 1.62
C PRO A 69 3.57 -3.91 1.03
N ALA A 70 3.10 -3.11 0.08
CA ALA A 70 1.92 -3.38 -0.73
C ALA A 70 2.32 -4.16 -2.00
N ILE A 71 2.13 -5.49 -2.01
CA ILE A 71 2.39 -6.30 -3.20
C ILE A 71 1.16 -6.25 -4.11
N ILE A 72 1.36 -5.68 -5.30
CA ILE A 72 0.36 -5.65 -6.38
C ILE A 72 0.70 -6.81 -7.33
N TYR A 73 -0.11 -7.87 -7.28
CA TYR A 73 0.12 -9.07 -8.10
C TYR A 73 -0.19 -8.80 -9.58
N LYS A 74 0.47 -9.54 -10.47
CA LYS A 74 0.26 -9.45 -11.93
C LYS A 74 -1.21 -9.58 -12.33
N ARG A 75 -1.96 -10.46 -11.65
CA ARG A 75 -3.41 -10.66 -11.86
C ARG A 75 -4.26 -9.43 -11.54
N ASP A 76 -3.80 -8.56 -10.65
CA ASP A 76 -4.50 -7.35 -10.23
C ASP A 76 -4.03 -6.09 -10.99
N ARG A 77 -3.13 -6.26 -11.99
CA ARG A 77 -2.62 -5.16 -12.82
C ARG A 77 -3.73 -4.29 -13.40
N ASN A 78 -4.79 -4.90 -13.94
CA ASN A 78 -5.88 -4.15 -14.55
C ASN A 78 -6.65 -3.32 -13.52
N LYS A 79 -6.87 -3.86 -12.32
CA LYS A 79 -7.50 -3.11 -11.21
C LYS A 79 -6.63 -1.95 -10.78
N TYR A 80 -5.32 -2.16 -10.64
CA TYR A 80 -4.37 -1.10 -10.32
C TYR A 80 -4.41 0.03 -11.36
N LEU A 81 -4.34 -0.29 -12.65
CA LEU A 81 -4.39 0.73 -13.70
C LEU A 81 -5.75 1.44 -13.79
N GLN A 82 -6.85 0.77 -13.45
CA GLN A 82 -8.16 1.41 -13.33
C GLN A 82 -8.21 2.35 -12.13
N ALA A 83 -7.67 1.94 -10.99
CA ALA A 83 -7.60 2.76 -9.78
C ALA A 83 -6.73 4.01 -9.97
N MET A 84 -5.57 3.89 -10.64
CA MET A 84 -4.73 5.03 -11.03
C MET A 84 -5.51 6.02 -11.92
N ARG A 85 -6.20 5.54 -12.96
CA ARG A 85 -7.01 6.40 -13.84
C ARG A 85 -8.15 7.11 -13.12
N ARG A 86 -8.73 6.48 -12.08
CA ARG A 86 -9.73 7.13 -11.22
C ARG A 86 -9.08 8.15 -10.29
N ALA A 87 -7.91 7.86 -9.75
CA ALA A 87 -7.15 8.81 -8.93
C ALA A 87 -6.79 10.10 -9.69
N ASP A 88 -6.74 10.06 -11.02
CA ASP A 88 -6.53 11.25 -11.85
C ASP A 88 -7.75 12.20 -11.90
N ASN A 89 -8.98 11.71 -11.68
CA ASN A 89 -10.21 12.50 -11.93
C ASN A 89 -11.25 12.48 -10.80
N ASP A 90 -11.41 11.33 -10.13
CA ASP A 90 -12.55 11.00 -9.26
C ASP A 90 -12.14 10.84 -7.77
N GLY A 91 -10.87 11.08 -7.45
CA GLY A 91 -10.32 10.97 -6.10
C GLY A 91 -9.62 9.64 -5.79
N PHE A 92 -9.01 9.58 -4.61
CA PHE A 92 -8.02 8.55 -4.27
C PHE A 92 -8.60 7.25 -3.67
N GLY A 93 -9.89 7.24 -3.31
CA GLY A 93 -10.54 6.11 -2.63
C GLY A 93 -10.28 4.74 -3.26
N PRO A 94 -10.51 4.53 -4.57
CA PRO A 94 -10.27 3.23 -5.20
C PRO A 94 -8.81 2.76 -5.15
N LEU A 95 -7.86 3.68 -5.28
CA LEU A 95 -6.43 3.37 -5.21
C LEU A 95 -6.00 3.14 -3.76
N GLY A 96 -6.53 3.94 -2.83
CA GLY A 96 -6.32 3.75 -1.39
C GLY A 96 -6.84 2.42 -0.90
N GLU A 97 -8.03 1.98 -1.32
CA GLU A 97 -8.59 0.66 -1.02
C GLU A 97 -7.68 -0.46 -1.55
N LEU A 98 -7.18 -0.32 -2.78
CA LEU A 98 -6.27 -1.30 -3.36
C LEU A 98 -4.97 -1.41 -2.55
N ILE A 99 -4.38 -0.27 -2.16
CA ILE A 99 -3.17 -0.23 -1.33
C ILE A 99 -3.45 -0.87 0.02
N ALA A 100 -4.52 -0.46 0.72
CA ALA A 100 -4.90 -0.99 2.03
C ALA A 100 -5.11 -2.51 2.00
N ARG A 101 -5.79 -3.02 0.96
CA ARG A 101 -6.01 -4.46 0.77
C ARG A 101 -4.72 -5.21 0.46
N SER A 102 -3.82 -4.64 -0.34
CA SER A 102 -2.50 -5.22 -0.61
C SER A 102 -1.64 -5.29 0.66
N VAL A 103 -1.61 -4.22 1.47
CA VAL A 103 -0.92 -4.19 2.78
C VAL A 103 -1.49 -5.26 3.71
N THR A 104 -2.82 -5.28 3.88
CA THR A 104 -3.52 -6.24 4.73
C THR A 104 -3.25 -7.69 4.30
N THR A 105 -3.32 -7.96 2.99
CA THR A 105 -3.04 -9.29 2.44
C THR A 105 -1.62 -9.75 2.78
N ASN A 106 -0.64 -8.86 2.65
CA ASN A 106 0.75 -9.20 2.97
C ASN A 106 1.01 -9.37 4.46
N LEU A 107 0.35 -8.56 5.29
CA LEU A 107 0.38 -8.73 6.75
C LEU A 107 -0.06 -10.15 7.12
N TYR A 108 -1.23 -10.59 6.64
CA TYR A 108 -1.74 -11.94 6.95
C TYR A 108 -0.94 -13.06 6.30
N ARG A 109 -0.37 -12.83 5.11
CA ARG A 109 0.34 -13.89 4.39
C ARG A 109 1.74 -14.14 4.93
N PHE A 110 2.44 -13.10 5.37
CA PHE A 110 3.88 -13.20 5.68
C PHE A 110 4.23 -12.79 7.10
N VAL A 111 3.59 -11.76 7.64
CA VAL A 111 3.95 -11.23 8.96
C VAL A 111 3.26 -12.03 10.06
N MET A 112 1.95 -12.27 9.94
CA MET A 112 1.19 -13.01 10.95
C MET A 112 1.72 -14.42 11.19
N PRO A 113 2.03 -15.24 10.17
CA PRO A 113 2.60 -16.58 10.40
C PRO A 113 3.99 -16.54 11.04
N ALA A 114 4.79 -15.52 10.72
CA ALA A 114 6.13 -15.35 11.29
C ALA A 114 6.10 -14.90 12.76
N VAL A 115 5.17 -14.02 13.12
CA VAL A 115 5.02 -13.48 14.48
C VAL A 115 4.27 -14.45 15.40
N ALA A 116 3.26 -15.15 14.89
CA ALA A 116 2.45 -16.05 15.70
C ALA A 116 3.24 -17.30 16.16
N GLY A 117 4.35 -17.64 15.51
CA GLY A 117 4.98 -18.96 15.69
C GLY A 117 4.09 -20.07 15.14
N PRO A 118 4.34 -21.36 15.46
CA PRO A 118 3.50 -22.47 15.00
C PRO A 118 2.15 -22.48 15.75
N VAL A 119 1.34 -21.44 15.60
CA VAL A 119 -0.06 -21.50 16.02
C VAL A 119 -0.75 -22.42 15.05
N LYS A 120 -0.83 -23.69 15.45
CA LYS A 120 -1.78 -24.64 14.89
C LYS A 120 -3.15 -23.99 15.09
N LEU A 121 -3.76 -23.49 14.03
CA LEU A 121 -5.16 -23.08 14.06
C LEU A 121 -5.96 -24.32 14.44
N VAL A 122 -6.33 -24.41 15.72
CA VAL A 122 -7.22 -25.45 16.21
C VAL A 122 -8.65 -24.95 16.04
N PRO A 123 -9.54 -25.75 15.42
CA PRO A 123 -10.96 -25.44 15.39
C PRO A 123 -11.46 -25.17 16.82
N LEU A 124 -12.34 -24.18 17.02
CA LEU A 124 -12.93 -23.87 18.33
C LEU A 124 -13.42 -25.11 19.13
N PRO A 125 -14.03 -26.14 18.50
CA PRO A 125 -14.38 -27.38 19.21
C PRO A 125 -13.20 -28.12 19.85
N ALA A 126 -12.00 -28.02 19.28
CA ALA A 126 -10.79 -28.65 19.84
C ALA A 126 -10.22 -27.92 21.07
N LEU A 127 -10.77 -26.74 21.38
CA LEU A 127 -10.47 -25.96 22.58
C LEU A 127 -11.50 -26.19 23.69
N ASP A 128 -12.56 -26.98 23.44
CA ASP A 128 -13.58 -27.31 24.43
C ASP A 128 -12.97 -28.18 25.56
N PRO A 129 -13.01 -27.72 26.83
CA PRO A 129 -12.55 -28.50 27.98
C PRO A 129 -13.24 -29.87 28.11
N LEU A 130 -14.45 -30.03 27.56
CA LEU A 130 -15.22 -31.27 27.60
C LEU A 130 -14.74 -32.31 26.58
N SER A 131 -14.06 -31.89 25.51
CA SER A 131 -13.52 -32.81 24.48
C SER A 131 -12.31 -33.63 24.98
N ARG A 132 -11.69 -33.27 26.12
CA ARG A 132 -10.52 -33.98 26.68
C ARG A 132 -10.87 -35.13 27.62
N ARG A 133 -12.16 -35.38 27.88
CA ARG A 133 -12.63 -36.48 28.73
C ARG A 133 -13.23 -37.58 27.84
N GLY A 134 -12.38 -38.34 27.18
CA GLY A 134 -12.82 -39.41 26.30
C GLY A 134 -11.69 -40.36 25.95
N THR A 135 -11.24 -41.14 26.94
CA THR A 135 -10.76 -42.54 26.83
C THR A 135 -10.87 -43.17 28.20
#